data_AF-A0A6N8UK15-F1
#
_entry.id   AF-A0A6N8UK15-F1
#
_cell.length_a   1.000
_cell.length_b   1.000
_cell.length_c   1.000
_cell.angle_alpha   90.00
_cell.angle_beta   90.00
_cell.angle_gamma   90.00
#
_symmetry.space_group_name_H-M   'P 1'
#
loop_
_entity.id
_entity.type
_entity.pdbx_description
1 polymer ?
#
loop_
_entity_poly.entity_id
_entity_poly.type
_entity_poly.pdbx_seq_one_letter_code
_entity_poly.pdbx_strand_id
1 'polypeptide(L)'
;MDAAQLRSDLGHPVIDADGHWLEYGPVVVEGMRKIGGSVATNAVRANGGRVGKSLQMSPAERRHENVAQEAFWGAPTKNTRDRATAMMPRLLYERLDEFGIDFAILYPTMGLGLPRVNDRESRVAACSAFNTFCADLFDPLSDRITPAAVIPMHEPEEAIAELEHAVQDLGYKVVMMNSMIDRPVPAVEESNPSAASMVRWFDMFGIDSAYDYDPVWQKCRELNVSPTFHRGSRGRAFRMSVSNFCYNHIGHFAAASEAVCKALFLGGVTRRFSDLNFAFLEGGVGFACLLYADLIGHWHIRNHKALSYTDPGNLDVAMLEDLAEQYGGPEMAAAVKERKSISTRNDERTIGGIQELDDYSRCEIEEVGDFIDLFVDRFYFGCEADDSSNAWAFNRKNNPLGAEIKALFGSDIGHFDVQDMSEVLPEAYELVEHENITRDDFRRFVFENPVKFWGETNPNFFEGTRVAKSARSILVC
;
A
#
# COMPACT_ATOMS: atom_id res chain seq x y z
N MET A 1 3.97 -27.25 -14.74
CA MET A 1 2.67 -27.96 -14.60
C MET A 1 1.59 -26.96 -14.98
N ASP A 2 0.52 -27.31 -15.69
CA ASP A 2 -0.52 -26.31 -15.97
C ASP A 2 -1.29 -25.92 -14.70
N ALA A 3 -1.87 -24.71 -14.66
CA ALA A 3 -2.47 -24.13 -13.45
C ALA A 3 -3.61 -24.96 -12.87
N ALA A 4 -4.44 -25.56 -13.74
CA ALA A 4 -5.58 -26.36 -13.31
C ALA A 4 -5.14 -27.67 -12.66
N GLN A 5 -4.14 -28.35 -13.25
CA GLN A 5 -3.53 -29.53 -12.66
C GLN A 5 -2.86 -29.18 -11.32
N LEU A 6 -2.08 -28.10 -11.28
CA LEU A 6 -1.43 -27.62 -10.06
C LEU A 6 -2.44 -27.36 -8.95
N ARG A 7 -3.50 -26.60 -9.24
CA ARG A 7 -4.57 -26.33 -8.28
C ARG A 7 -5.18 -27.62 -7.73
N SER A 8 -5.39 -28.64 -8.57
CA SER A 8 -5.94 -29.93 -8.14
C SER A 8 -5.01 -30.64 -7.15
N ASP A 9 -3.69 -30.48 -7.31
CA ASP A 9 -2.67 -31.14 -6.49
C ASP A 9 -2.38 -30.41 -5.16
N LEU A 10 -2.83 -29.15 -4.99
CA LEU A 10 -2.63 -28.37 -3.76
C LEU A 10 -3.47 -28.86 -2.57
N GLY A 11 -4.68 -29.37 -2.81
CA GLY A 11 -5.58 -29.85 -1.75
C GLY A 11 -6.24 -28.75 -0.90
N HIS A 12 -6.05 -27.48 -1.26
CA HIS A 12 -6.73 -26.31 -0.70
C HIS A 12 -7.13 -25.34 -1.81
N PRO A 13 -8.07 -24.41 -1.57
CA PRO A 13 -8.40 -23.38 -2.54
C PRO A 13 -7.25 -22.40 -2.77
N VAL A 14 -7.34 -21.63 -3.86
CA VAL A 14 -6.45 -20.49 -4.16
C VAL A 14 -7.30 -19.22 -4.19
N ILE A 15 -6.88 -18.21 -3.44
CA ILE A 15 -7.51 -16.88 -3.41
C ILE A 15 -6.53 -15.88 -4.00
N ASP A 16 -6.93 -15.23 -5.08
CA ASP A 16 -6.22 -14.09 -5.62
C ASP A 16 -6.64 -12.82 -4.86
N ALA A 17 -5.70 -12.25 -4.12
CA ALA A 17 -5.89 -11.09 -3.26
C ALA A 17 -5.76 -9.76 -4.00
N ASP A 18 -5.25 -9.76 -5.23
CA ASP A 18 -4.93 -8.55 -6.00
C ASP A 18 -4.94 -8.87 -7.51
N GLY A 19 -6.14 -9.18 -8.02
CA GLY A 19 -6.38 -9.29 -9.46
C GLY A 19 -6.94 -7.98 -10.00
N HIS A 20 -6.82 -7.74 -11.31
CA HIS A 20 -7.29 -6.49 -11.92
C HIS A 20 -8.42 -6.67 -12.93
N TRP A 21 -9.32 -5.70 -12.92
CA TRP A 21 -10.27 -5.46 -14.02
C TRP A 21 -9.83 -4.23 -14.80
N LEU A 22 -9.48 -4.43 -16.07
CA LEU A 22 -9.08 -3.36 -16.98
C LEU A 22 -10.30 -2.80 -17.69
N GLU A 23 -10.81 -1.71 -17.13
CA GLU A 23 -12.03 -1.07 -17.56
C GLU A 23 -11.98 -0.66 -19.03
N TYR A 24 -13.01 -1.04 -19.79
CA TYR A 24 -13.21 -0.46 -21.12
C TYR A 24 -13.80 0.95 -20.99
N GLY A 25 -12.92 1.95 -21.04
CA GLY A 25 -13.21 3.36 -20.77
C GLY A 25 -14.56 3.87 -21.32
N PRO A 26 -14.92 3.67 -22.60
CA PRO A 26 -16.19 4.14 -23.14
C PRO A 26 -17.43 3.61 -22.42
N VAL A 27 -17.41 2.36 -21.96
CA VAL A 27 -18.55 1.74 -21.25
C VAL A 27 -18.64 2.29 -19.84
N VAL A 28 -17.52 2.35 -19.12
CA VAL A 28 -17.50 2.84 -17.74
C VAL A 28 -17.83 4.33 -17.66
N VAL A 29 -17.28 5.15 -18.56
CA VAL A 29 -17.60 6.59 -18.62
C VAL A 29 -19.09 6.82 -18.86
N GLU A 30 -19.72 6.04 -19.74
CA GLU A 30 -21.16 6.15 -19.97
C GLU A 30 -21.98 5.68 -18.76
N GLY A 31 -21.55 4.61 -18.07
CA GLY A 31 -22.15 4.16 -16.82
C GLY A 31 -22.09 5.24 -15.73
N MET A 32 -20.90 5.79 -15.49
CA MET A 32 -20.69 6.89 -14.55
C MET A 32 -21.50 8.14 -14.92
N ARG A 33 -21.63 8.46 -16.22
CA ARG A 33 -22.45 9.58 -16.68
C ARG A 33 -23.93 9.40 -16.35
N LYS A 34 -24.46 8.17 -16.46
CA LYS A 34 -25.86 7.87 -16.12
C LYS A 34 -26.14 7.99 -14.62
N ILE A 35 -25.16 7.65 -13.78
CA ILE A 35 -25.29 7.63 -12.32
C ILE A 35 -24.97 9.01 -11.72
N GLY A 36 -23.79 9.55 -12.01
CA GLY A 36 -23.26 10.78 -11.40
C GLY A 36 -23.16 12.00 -12.33
N GLY A 37 -23.74 11.92 -13.53
CA GLY A 37 -23.84 13.06 -14.45
C GLY A 37 -22.50 13.58 -14.97
N SER A 38 -22.47 14.86 -15.34
CA SER A 38 -21.27 15.52 -15.87
C SER A 38 -20.16 15.64 -14.81
N VAL A 39 -20.53 15.81 -13.54
CA VAL A 39 -19.60 15.97 -12.40
C VAL A 39 -18.72 14.72 -12.23
N ALA A 40 -19.31 13.52 -12.20
CA ALA A 40 -18.54 12.28 -12.13
C ALA A 40 -17.57 12.10 -13.33
N THR A 41 -18.02 12.48 -14.54
CA THR A 41 -17.16 12.35 -15.74
C THR A 41 -16.03 13.39 -15.81
N ASN A 42 -16.09 14.49 -15.05
CA ASN A 42 -14.99 15.45 -14.94
C ASN A 42 -13.75 14.80 -14.31
N ALA A 43 -13.94 13.97 -13.27
CA ALA A 43 -12.86 13.24 -12.64
C ALA A 43 -12.19 12.25 -13.61
N VAL A 44 -12.98 11.55 -14.43
CA VAL A 44 -12.43 10.63 -15.45
C VAL A 44 -11.57 11.38 -16.47
N ARG A 45 -12.02 12.57 -16.93
CA ARG A 45 -11.22 13.43 -17.81
C ARG A 45 -9.92 13.88 -17.14
N ALA A 46 -10.00 14.33 -15.89
CA ALA A 46 -8.84 14.76 -15.13
C ALA A 46 -7.83 13.62 -14.88
N ASN A 47 -8.33 12.42 -14.55
CA ASN A 47 -7.52 11.24 -14.28
C ASN A 47 -6.89 10.67 -15.57
N GLY A 48 -7.69 10.44 -16.61
CA GLY A 48 -7.25 9.83 -17.87
C GLY A 48 -6.30 10.70 -18.70
N GLY A 49 -6.35 12.03 -18.50
CA GLY A 49 -5.47 12.96 -19.21
C GLY A 49 -3.99 12.85 -18.84
N ARG A 50 -3.65 12.35 -17.64
CA ARG A 50 -2.26 12.35 -17.11
C ARG A 50 -1.30 11.55 -17.97
N VAL A 51 -1.62 10.27 -18.22
CA VAL A 51 -0.77 9.35 -19.01
C VAL A 51 -0.71 9.81 -20.46
N GLY A 52 -1.86 10.11 -21.07
CA GLY A 52 -1.95 10.59 -22.44
C GLY A 52 -1.14 11.88 -22.67
N LYS A 53 -1.25 12.85 -21.76
CA LYS A 53 -0.48 14.11 -21.82
C LYS A 53 1.02 13.84 -21.78
N SER A 54 1.50 13.00 -20.85
CA SER A 54 2.93 12.65 -20.79
C SER A 54 3.42 12.00 -22.09
N LEU A 55 2.64 11.07 -22.66
CA LEU A 55 3.02 10.36 -23.89
C LEU A 55 2.98 11.23 -25.15
N GLN A 56 2.23 12.34 -25.13
CA GLN A 56 2.22 13.34 -26.21
C GLN A 56 3.40 14.32 -26.16
N MET A 57 4.13 14.37 -25.06
CA MET A 57 5.30 15.24 -24.88
C MET A 57 6.59 14.54 -25.34
N SER A 58 7.46 15.29 -26.00
CA SER A 58 8.84 14.89 -26.25
C SER A 58 9.63 14.80 -24.93
N PRO A 59 10.75 14.06 -24.88
CA PRO A 59 11.62 14.05 -23.70
C PRO A 59 12.13 15.45 -23.27
N ALA A 60 12.29 16.37 -24.22
CA ALA A 60 12.68 17.75 -23.94
C ALA A 60 11.57 18.54 -23.25
N GLU A 61 10.32 18.43 -23.73
CA GLU A 61 9.16 19.04 -23.08
C GLU A 61 8.90 18.43 -21.71
N ARG A 62 9.02 17.11 -21.56
CA ARG A 62 8.93 16.44 -20.25
C ARG A 62 9.97 16.93 -19.27
N ARG A 63 11.20 17.13 -19.72
CA ARG A 63 12.25 17.73 -18.91
C ARG A 63 11.92 19.17 -18.53
N HIS A 64 11.37 19.95 -19.46
CA HIS A 64 11.01 21.34 -19.21
C HIS A 64 9.89 21.47 -18.16
N GLU A 65 8.85 20.65 -18.28
CA GLU A 65 7.65 20.68 -17.45
C GLU A 65 7.74 19.79 -16.20
N ASN A 66 8.89 19.14 -15.97
CA ASN A 66 9.12 18.16 -14.91
C ASN A 66 8.06 17.02 -14.90
N VAL A 67 7.82 16.42 -16.06
CA VAL A 67 6.85 15.33 -16.25
C VAL A 67 7.60 14.01 -16.47
N ALA A 68 7.28 13.00 -15.66
CA ALA A 68 7.86 11.67 -15.79
C ALA A 68 7.35 10.93 -17.04
N GLN A 69 8.17 10.03 -17.60
CA GLN A 69 7.72 9.03 -18.57
C GLN A 69 6.72 8.09 -17.91
N GLU A 70 5.55 7.95 -18.52
CA GLU A 70 4.49 7.02 -18.10
C GLU A 70 4.53 5.71 -18.89
N ALA A 71 3.75 4.72 -18.47
CA ALA A 71 3.65 3.44 -19.20
C ALA A 71 3.15 3.69 -20.63
N PHE A 72 3.91 3.21 -21.62
CA PHE A 72 3.43 3.03 -22.99
C PHE A 72 3.12 1.55 -23.21
N TRP A 73 2.06 1.25 -23.95
CA TRP A 73 1.60 -0.14 -24.18
C TRP A 73 1.43 -0.95 -22.88
N GLY A 74 0.88 -0.33 -21.83
CA GLY A 74 0.76 -0.92 -20.49
C GLY A 74 -0.27 -2.03 -20.32
N ALA A 75 -0.64 -2.72 -21.40
CA ALA A 75 -1.52 -3.89 -21.34
C ALA A 75 -1.06 -4.95 -22.36
N PRO A 76 -1.14 -6.25 -22.01
CA PRO A 76 -0.75 -7.32 -22.91
C PRO A 76 -1.77 -7.41 -24.05
N THR A 77 -1.27 -7.50 -25.28
CA THR A 77 -2.11 -7.52 -26.50
C THR A 77 -1.85 -8.72 -27.41
N LYS A 78 -0.75 -9.46 -27.18
CA LYS A 78 -0.38 -10.64 -27.98
C LYS A 78 -1.39 -11.78 -27.79
N ASN A 79 -1.79 -12.05 -26.55
CA ASN A 79 -2.88 -12.96 -26.23
C ASN A 79 -4.21 -12.19 -26.16
N THR A 80 -4.97 -12.21 -27.26
CA THR A 80 -6.26 -11.49 -27.34
C THR A 80 -7.29 -12.04 -26.34
N ARG A 81 -7.24 -13.33 -26.01
CA ARG A 81 -8.19 -13.94 -25.07
C ARG A 81 -7.97 -13.41 -23.67
N ASP A 82 -6.71 -13.34 -23.21
CA ASP A 82 -6.35 -12.76 -21.92
C ASP A 82 -6.68 -11.27 -21.87
N ARG A 83 -6.38 -10.53 -22.95
CA ARG A 83 -6.79 -9.12 -23.05
C ARG A 83 -8.31 -8.94 -22.89
N ALA A 84 -9.12 -9.77 -23.55
CA ALA A 84 -10.57 -9.73 -23.41
C ALA A 84 -11.03 -10.13 -22.00
N THR A 85 -10.31 -11.06 -21.37
CA THR A 85 -10.60 -11.58 -20.02
C THR A 85 -10.41 -10.50 -18.97
N ALA A 86 -9.30 -9.75 -19.03
CA ALA A 86 -9.08 -8.59 -18.17
C ALA A 86 -10.16 -7.51 -18.32
N MET A 87 -10.80 -7.40 -19.49
CA MET A 87 -11.78 -6.35 -19.77
C MET A 87 -13.23 -6.73 -19.44
N MET A 88 -13.54 -8.04 -19.45
CA MET A 88 -14.90 -8.56 -19.37
C MET A 88 -15.05 -9.46 -18.13
N PRO A 89 -15.59 -8.95 -17.00
CA PRO A 89 -15.67 -9.70 -15.75
C PRO A 89 -16.32 -11.08 -15.84
N ARG A 90 -17.35 -11.23 -16.68
CA ARG A 90 -17.99 -12.54 -16.90
C ARG A 90 -17.03 -13.55 -17.57
N LEU A 91 -16.19 -13.11 -18.49
CA LEU A 91 -15.19 -13.97 -19.12
C LEU A 91 -14.08 -14.35 -18.13
N LEU A 92 -13.64 -13.40 -17.29
CA LEU A 92 -12.73 -13.71 -16.19
C LEU A 92 -13.32 -14.77 -15.26
N TYR A 93 -14.56 -14.57 -14.80
CA TYR A 93 -15.30 -15.54 -13.98
C TYR A 93 -15.30 -16.96 -14.56
N GLU A 94 -15.56 -17.10 -15.86
CA GLU A 94 -15.55 -18.40 -16.56
C GLU A 94 -14.15 -19.02 -16.65
N ARG A 95 -13.11 -18.18 -16.73
CA ARG A 95 -11.72 -18.60 -16.93
C ARG A 95 -10.91 -18.77 -15.65
N LEU A 96 -11.42 -18.38 -14.48
CA LEU A 96 -10.70 -18.54 -13.20
C LEU A 96 -10.18 -19.97 -12.97
N ASP A 97 -10.90 -20.99 -13.43
CA ASP A 97 -10.43 -22.39 -13.34
C ASP A 97 -9.20 -22.67 -14.24
N GLU A 98 -9.05 -21.97 -15.37
CA GLU A 98 -7.86 -22.06 -16.25
C GLU A 98 -6.61 -21.49 -15.56
N PHE A 99 -6.79 -20.59 -14.59
CA PHE A 99 -5.71 -19.94 -13.84
C PHE A 99 -5.48 -20.62 -12.48
N GLY A 100 -6.26 -21.66 -12.16
CA GLY A 100 -6.19 -22.34 -10.86
C GLY A 100 -6.70 -21.48 -9.70
N ILE A 101 -7.51 -20.45 -9.95
CA ILE A 101 -8.03 -19.52 -8.93
C ILE A 101 -9.48 -19.88 -8.57
N ASP A 102 -9.75 -20.05 -7.27
CA ASP A 102 -11.09 -20.38 -6.77
C ASP A 102 -11.93 -19.14 -6.47
N PHE A 103 -11.30 -18.08 -5.98
CA PHE A 103 -11.92 -16.81 -5.63
C PHE A 103 -10.95 -15.66 -5.89
N ALA A 104 -11.43 -14.54 -6.42
CA ALA A 104 -10.60 -13.38 -6.76
C ALA A 104 -11.17 -12.08 -6.18
N ILE A 105 -10.31 -11.30 -5.56
CA ILE A 105 -10.56 -9.91 -5.21
C ILE A 105 -10.06 -9.07 -6.39
N LEU A 106 -10.94 -8.22 -6.94
CA LEU A 106 -10.61 -7.42 -8.12
C LEU A 106 -10.52 -5.94 -7.80
N TYR A 107 -9.35 -5.40 -8.05
CA TYR A 107 -9.06 -3.98 -8.03
C TYR A 107 -9.29 -3.37 -9.43
N PRO A 108 -9.77 -2.12 -9.50
CA PRO A 108 -9.87 -1.42 -10.78
C PRO A 108 -8.48 -1.07 -11.32
N THR A 109 -8.38 -0.64 -12.57
CA THR A 109 -7.13 -0.07 -13.13
C THR A 109 -7.27 1.42 -13.38
N MET A 110 -8.29 1.80 -14.15
CA MET A 110 -8.68 3.19 -14.37
C MET A 110 -9.19 3.81 -13.06
N GLY A 111 -9.99 3.05 -12.29
CA GLY A 111 -10.59 3.45 -11.02
C GLY A 111 -9.58 3.80 -9.93
N LEU A 112 -8.36 3.22 -9.93
CA LEU A 112 -7.26 3.57 -9.00
C LEU A 112 -6.97 5.08 -8.99
N GLY A 113 -7.24 5.73 -10.12
CA GLY A 113 -6.98 7.14 -10.29
C GLY A 113 -8.12 8.09 -9.93
N LEU A 114 -9.32 7.60 -9.62
CA LEU A 114 -10.45 8.46 -9.24
C LEU A 114 -10.27 9.07 -7.84
N PRO A 115 -9.87 8.31 -6.79
CA PRO A 115 -9.69 8.85 -5.44
C PRO A 115 -8.60 9.92 -5.32
N ARG A 116 -7.71 10.07 -6.32
CA ARG A 116 -6.59 11.05 -6.33
C ARG A 116 -6.90 12.34 -7.09
N VAL A 117 -8.09 12.48 -7.68
CA VAL A 117 -8.49 13.71 -8.38
C VAL A 117 -8.58 14.84 -7.35
N ASN A 118 -7.92 15.99 -7.59
CA ASN A 118 -7.88 17.09 -6.63
C ASN A 118 -9.24 17.77 -6.41
N ASP A 119 -10.03 17.94 -7.48
CA ASP A 119 -11.35 18.57 -7.39
C ASP A 119 -12.30 17.71 -6.56
N ARG A 120 -12.71 18.22 -5.40
CA ARG A 120 -13.49 17.47 -4.40
C ARG A 120 -14.84 17.01 -4.95
N GLU A 121 -15.59 17.92 -5.55
CA GLU A 121 -16.94 17.61 -6.06
C GLU A 121 -16.88 16.51 -7.12
N SER A 122 -15.97 16.65 -8.09
CA SER A 122 -15.77 15.63 -9.12
C SER A 122 -15.26 14.31 -8.55
N ARG A 123 -14.31 14.33 -7.60
CA ARG A 123 -13.74 13.12 -6.97
C ARG A 123 -14.82 12.33 -6.25
N VAL A 124 -15.57 12.97 -5.35
CA VAL A 124 -16.61 12.30 -4.55
C VAL A 124 -17.69 11.73 -5.45
N ALA A 125 -18.23 12.53 -6.39
CA ALA A 125 -19.24 12.07 -7.32
C ALA A 125 -18.75 10.90 -8.20
N ALA A 126 -17.48 10.91 -8.60
CA ALA A 126 -16.90 9.86 -9.41
C ALA A 126 -16.67 8.56 -8.64
N CYS A 127 -16.22 8.62 -7.38
CA CYS A 127 -16.04 7.42 -6.55
C CYS A 127 -17.39 6.73 -6.33
N SER A 128 -18.40 7.46 -5.84
CA SER A 128 -19.76 6.92 -5.65
C SER A 128 -20.36 6.36 -6.95
N ALA A 129 -20.26 7.09 -8.07
CA ALA A 129 -20.80 6.63 -9.35
C ALA A 129 -20.06 5.39 -9.90
N PHE A 130 -18.74 5.32 -9.70
CA PHE A 130 -17.94 4.17 -10.10
C PHE A 130 -18.25 2.94 -9.25
N ASN A 131 -18.34 3.10 -7.92
CA ASN A 131 -18.68 2.03 -7.00
C ASN A 131 -20.09 1.49 -7.27
N THR A 132 -21.07 2.36 -7.51
CA THR A 132 -22.43 1.96 -7.91
C THR A 132 -22.42 1.17 -9.22
N PHE A 133 -21.71 1.66 -10.24
CA PHE A 133 -21.60 0.95 -11.53
C PHE A 133 -20.97 -0.44 -11.37
N CYS A 134 -19.92 -0.54 -10.55
CA CYS A 134 -19.22 -1.80 -10.33
C CYS A 134 -20.07 -2.78 -9.50
N ALA A 135 -20.84 -2.31 -8.52
CA ALA A 135 -21.72 -3.17 -7.73
C ALA A 135 -22.69 -3.95 -8.65
N ASP A 136 -23.38 -3.25 -9.55
CA ASP A 136 -24.29 -3.87 -10.52
C ASP A 136 -23.58 -4.83 -11.48
N LEU A 137 -22.36 -4.49 -11.91
CA LEU A 137 -21.59 -5.29 -12.86
C LEU A 137 -21.13 -6.63 -12.26
N PHE A 138 -20.75 -6.63 -10.97
CA PHE A 138 -20.13 -7.77 -10.30
C PHE A 138 -21.09 -8.60 -9.44
N ASP A 139 -22.28 -8.08 -9.08
CA ASP A 139 -23.31 -8.81 -8.32
C ASP A 139 -23.53 -10.27 -8.82
N PRO A 140 -23.71 -10.54 -10.13
CA PRO A 140 -23.97 -11.89 -10.62
C PRO A 140 -22.73 -12.79 -10.72
N LEU A 141 -21.59 -12.37 -10.15
CA LEU A 141 -20.29 -13.05 -10.14
C LEU A 141 -19.79 -13.32 -8.70
N SER A 142 -20.58 -12.95 -7.69
CA SER A 142 -20.20 -12.85 -6.27
C SER A 142 -19.79 -14.17 -5.61
N ASP A 143 -20.13 -15.32 -6.20
CA ASP A 143 -19.70 -16.62 -5.70
C ASP A 143 -18.19 -16.90 -5.93
N ARG A 144 -17.56 -16.17 -6.85
CA ARG A 144 -16.12 -16.30 -7.19
C ARG A 144 -15.35 -14.98 -7.25
N ILE A 145 -16.01 -13.85 -7.38
CA ILE A 145 -15.36 -12.54 -7.57
C ILE A 145 -15.93 -11.52 -6.59
N THR A 146 -15.08 -10.72 -5.97
CA THR A 146 -15.50 -9.54 -5.19
C THR A 146 -14.71 -8.31 -5.62
N PRO A 147 -15.38 -7.23 -6.09
CA PRO A 147 -14.69 -6.00 -6.44
C PRO A 147 -14.30 -5.19 -5.20
N ALA A 148 -13.26 -4.37 -5.31
CA ALA A 148 -12.88 -3.38 -4.31
C ALA A 148 -13.54 -2.02 -4.59
N ALA A 149 -14.23 -1.44 -3.60
CA ALA A 149 -14.77 -0.09 -3.70
C ALA A 149 -13.64 0.95 -3.61
N VAL A 150 -13.69 1.98 -4.44
CA VAL A 150 -12.69 3.07 -4.42
C VAL A 150 -13.09 4.12 -3.39
N ILE A 151 -12.23 4.38 -2.40
CA ILE A 151 -12.52 5.29 -1.29
C ILE A 151 -11.68 6.58 -1.41
N PRO A 152 -12.29 7.77 -1.51
CA PRO A 152 -11.58 9.03 -1.54
C PRO A 152 -11.05 9.39 -0.15
N MET A 153 -9.73 9.55 -0.03
CA MET A 153 -9.05 9.73 1.25
C MET A 153 -8.50 11.16 1.43
N HIS A 154 -8.98 12.18 0.72
CA HIS A 154 -8.43 13.54 0.93
C HIS A 154 -8.87 14.12 2.27
N GLU A 155 -10.08 13.83 2.74
CA GLU A 155 -10.55 14.25 4.05
C GLU A 155 -11.27 13.07 4.74
N PRO A 156 -11.18 12.93 6.07
CA PRO A 156 -11.85 11.85 6.78
C PRO A 156 -13.35 11.76 6.51
N GLU A 157 -14.04 12.90 6.38
CA GLU A 157 -15.49 12.96 6.20
C GLU A 157 -15.93 12.39 4.85
N GLU A 158 -15.16 12.64 3.77
CA GLU A 158 -15.49 12.05 2.47
C GLU A 158 -15.19 10.54 2.42
N ALA A 159 -14.14 10.10 3.12
CA ALA A 159 -13.82 8.68 3.23
C ALA A 159 -14.92 7.93 3.97
N ILE A 160 -15.36 8.46 5.12
CA ILE A 160 -16.44 7.88 5.94
C ILE A 160 -17.74 7.79 5.15
N ALA A 161 -18.15 8.87 4.49
CA ALA A 161 -19.38 8.89 3.71
C ALA A 161 -19.36 7.84 2.58
N GLU A 162 -18.24 7.71 1.87
CA GLU A 162 -18.13 6.70 0.81
C GLU A 162 -18.03 5.27 1.37
N LEU A 163 -17.37 5.07 2.51
CA LEU A 163 -17.35 3.77 3.20
C LEU A 163 -18.77 3.32 3.57
N GLU A 164 -19.56 4.22 4.15
CA GLU A 164 -20.96 3.93 4.50
C GLU A 164 -21.78 3.58 3.26
N HIS A 165 -21.68 4.40 2.20
CA HIS A 165 -22.36 4.13 0.95
C HIS A 165 -21.95 2.80 0.31
N ALA A 166 -20.64 2.56 0.16
CA ALA A 166 -20.13 1.35 -0.47
C ALA A 166 -20.50 0.08 0.32
N VAL A 167 -20.37 0.08 1.64
CA VAL A 167 -20.59 -1.14 2.43
C VAL A 167 -22.08 -1.34 2.72
N GLN A 168 -22.81 -0.30 3.15
CA GLN A 168 -24.18 -0.44 3.61
C GLN A 168 -25.20 -0.42 2.46
N ASP A 169 -25.02 0.45 1.47
CA ASP A 169 -25.99 0.58 0.37
C ASP A 169 -25.67 -0.37 -0.79
N LEU A 170 -24.38 -0.55 -1.10
CA LEU A 170 -23.93 -1.32 -2.26
C LEU A 170 -23.42 -2.74 -1.91
N GLY A 171 -23.23 -3.04 -0.62
CA GLY A 171 -22.86 -4.39 -0.15
C GLY A 171 -21.39 -4.77 -0.38
N TYR A 172 -20.48 -3.80 -0.58
CA TYR A 172 -19.06 -4.11 -0.71
C TYR A 172 -18.48 -4.72 0.56
N LYS A 173 -17.54 -5.64 0.36
CA LYS A 173 -16.75 -6.26 1.44
C LYS A 173 -15.26 -5.90 1.40
N VAL A 174 -14.81 -5.27 0.31
CA VAL A 174 -13.42 -4.87 0.07
C VAL A 174 -13.39 -3.38 -0.28
N VAL A 175 -12.43 -2.67 0.29
CA VAL A 175 -12.24 -1.22 0.09
C VAL A 175 -10.80 -0.93 -0.30
N MET A 176 -10.61 -0.09 -1.31
CA MET A 176 -9.33 0.37 -1.83
C MET A 176 -9.13 1.84 -1.50
N MET A 177 -8.02 2.14 -0.85
CA MET A 177 -7.61 3.46 -0.41
C MET A 177 -6.30 3.85 -1.11
N ASN A 178 -6.11 5.15 -1.32
CA ASN A 178 -4.81 5.66 -1.76
C ASN A 178 -3.73 5.41 -0.70
N SER A 179 -2.48 5.15 -1.05
CA SER A 179 -1.39 5.10 -0.07
C SER A 179 -0.90 6.48 0.40
N MET A 180 -1.26 7.57 -0.29
CA MET A 180 -0.86 8.94 0.07
C MET A 180 -1.79 9.97 -0.56
N ILE A 181 -1.70 11.25 -0.16
CA ILE A 181 -2.36 12.40 -0.80
C ILE A 181 -1.34 13.52 -1.07
N ASP A 182 -1.42 14.14 -2.24
CA ASP A 182 -0.54 15.26 -2.57
C ASP A 182 -1.17 16.53 -1.99
N ARG A 183 -0.57 17.14 -0.96
CA ARG A 183 -1.11 18.35 -0.31
C ARG A 183 -0.34 19.60 -0.71
N PRO A 184 -1.00 20.77 -0.85
CA PRO A 184 -0.27 22.03 -1.03
C PRO A 184 0.60 22.32 0.18
N VAL A 185 1.71 23.00 -0.03
CA VAL A 185 2.49 23.59 1.07
C VAL A 185 1.85 24.94 1.42
N PRO A 186 1.28 25.14 2.63
CA PRO A 186 0.53 26.36 2.95
C PRO A 186 1.32 27.65 2.71
N ALA A 187 2.60 27.67 3.09
CA ALA A 187 3.48 28.82 2.86
C ALA A 187 3.62 29.21 1.37
N VAL A 188 3.57 28.24 0.44
CA VAL A 188 3.62 28.51 -1.01
C VAL A 188 2.25 28.97 -1.51
N GLU A 189 1.17 28.39 -1.01
CA GLU A 189 -0.18 28.82 -1.34
C GLU A 189 -0.45 30.27 -0.93
N GLU A 190 0.03 30.68 0.25
CA GLU A 190 -0.08 32.05 0.75
C GLU A 190 0.80 33.04 -0.03
N SER A 191 2.06 32.68 -0.30
CA SER A 191 3.04 33.61 -0.89
C SER A 191 3.03 33.63 -2.42
N ASN A 192 2.68 32.52 -3.06
CA ASN A 192 2.64 32.37 -4.52
C ASN A 192 1.58 31.34 -4.96
N PRO A 193 0.28 31.71 -4.94
CA PRO A 193 -0.82 30.80 -5.29
C PRO A 193 -0.66 30.14 -6.67
N SER A 194 -0.07 30.86 -7.63
CA SER A 194 0.16 30.35 -8.99
C SER A 194 1.17 29.20 -9.06
N ALA A 195 2.05 29.08 -8.06
CA ALA A 195 3.03 28.01 -7.95
C ALA A 195 2.61 26.87 -7.01
N ALA A 196 1.50 27.01 -6.27
CA ALA A 196 1.08 26.05 -5.25
C ALA A 196 0.78 24.65 -5.80
N SER A 197 0.43 24.54 -7.08
CA SER A 197 0.22 23.25 -7.76
C SER A 197 1.53 22.49 -8.05
N MET A 198 2.67 23.19 -8.08
CA MET A 198 3.99 22.62 -8.38
C MET A 198 4.74 22.16 -7.12
N VAL A 199 4.36 22.67 -5.94
CA VAL A 199 5.01 22.35 -4.67
C VAL A 199 4.00 21.66 -3.77
N ARG A 200 4.16 20.33 -3.64
CA ARG A 200 3.31 19.48 -2.82
C ARG A 200 4.15 18.67 -1.85
N TRP A 201 3.59 18.36 -0.70
CA TRP A 201 4.10 17.32 0.18
C TRP A 201 3.18 16.09 0.11
N PHE A 202 3.69 14.93 0.52
CA PHE A 202 2.97 13.67 0.46
C PHE A 202 2.46 13.31 1.84
N ASP A 203 1.16 13.42 2.01
CA ASP A 203 0.43 13.19 3.24
C ASP A 203 0.04 11.73 3.35
N MET A 204 0.48 11.09 4.43
CA MET A 204 0.13 9.71 4.79
C MET A 204 -0.94 9.76 5.87
N PHE A 205 -1.66 8.66 6.12
CA PHE A 205 -2.84 8.69 7.00
C PHE A 205 -2.56 8.29 8.45
N GLY A 206 -1.39 8.69 8.96
CA GLY A 206 -0.91 8.29 10.28
C GLY A 206 -0.19 9.45 10.98
N ILE A 207 1.03 9.21 11.44
CA ILE A 207 1.87 10.24 12.06
C ILE A 207 1.98 11.49 11.16
N ASP A 208 1.83 12.66 11.77
CA ASP A 208 1.94 14.01 11.16
C ASP A 208 1.02 14.30 9.97
N SER A 209 -0.01 13.48 9.78
CA SER A 209 -1.06 13.70 8.79
C SER A 209 -1.73 15.07 8.94
N ALA A 210 -2.17 15.67 7.84
CA ALA A 210 -2.92 16.93 7.86
C ALA A 210 -4.27 16.82 8.60
N TYR A 211 -4.81 15.60 8.67
CA TYR A 211 -6.07 15.28 9.33
C TYR A 211 -5.92 14.06 10.24
N ASP A 212 -6.78 13.96 11.25
CA ASP A 212 -6.93 12.76 12.05
C ASP A 212 -7.77 11.71 11.28
N TYR A 213 -7.18 10.57 10.98
CA TYR A 213 -7.84 9.45 10.29
C TYR A 213 -8.35 8.36 11.24
N ASP A 214 -8.18 8.50 12.56
CA ASP A 214 -8.76 7.56 13.53
C ASP A 214 -10.28 7.37 13.34
N PRO A 215 -11.08 8.41 13.03
CA PRO A 215 -12.50 8.23 12.69
C PRO A 215 -12.74 7.33 11.46
N VAL A 216 -11.83 7.32 10.48
CA VAL A 216 -11.91 6.43 9.30
C VAL A 216 -11.62 4.99 9.70
N TRP A 217 -10.60 4.75 10.53
CA TRP A 217 -10.28 3.41 11.04
C TRP A 217 -11.39 2.86 11.93
N GLN A 218 -11.96 3.71 12.78
CA GLN A 218 -13.15 3.41 13.55
C GLN A 218 -14.32 3.00 12.64
N LYS A 219 -14.55 3.73 11.55
CA LYS A 219 -15.61 3.40 10.59
C LYS A 219 -15.34 2.06 9.89
N CYS A 220 -14.10 1.77 9.51
CA CYS A 220 -13.72 0.48 8.94
C CYS A 220 -14.02 -0.68 9.90
N ARG A 221 -13.72 -0.50 11.19
CA ARG A 221 -14.07 -1.46 12.25
C ARG A 221 -15.58 -1.65 12.39
N GLU A 222 -16.35 -0.56 12.42
CA GLU A 222 -17.83 -0.63 12.50
C GLU A 222 -18.47 -1.36 11.31
N LEU A 223 -17.90 -1.16 10.12
CA LEU A 223 -18.37 -1.75 8.87
C LEU A 223 -17.79 -3.14 8.59
N ASN A 224 -16.90 -3.64 9.44
CA ASN A 224 -16.17 -4.90 9.24
C ASN A 224 -15.46 -4.95 7.87
N VAL A 225 -14.69 -3.93 7.54
CA VAL A 225 -13.86 -3.90 6.33
C VAL A 225 -12.42 -3.59 6.67
N SER A 226 -11.49 -4.35 6.09
CA SER A 226 -10.05 -4.12 6.23
C SER A 226 -9.57 -3.09 5.20
N PRO A 227 -8.85 -2.02 5.60
CA PRO A 227 -8.22 -1.11 4.66
C PRO A 227 -7.21 -1.81 3.74
N THR A 228 -7.30 -1.57 2.44
CA THR A 228 -6.29 -1.99 1.46
C THR A 228 -5.75 -0.77 0.72
N PHE A 229 -4.43 -0.61 0.71
CA PHE A 229 -3.75 0.54 0.10
C PHE A 229 -3.21 0.17 -1.28
N HIS A 230 -3.73 0.83 -2.31
CA HIS A 230 -3.39 0.57 -3.71
C HIS A 230 -3.16 1.88 -4.47
N ARG A 231 -2.02 2.53 -4.20
CA ARG A 231 -1.53 3.68 -4.97
C ARG A 231 -0.02 3.80 -4.88
N GLY A 232 0.66 3.68 -6.02
CA GLY A 232 2.10 3.86 -6.07
C GLY A 232 2.58 5.31 -6.20
N SER A 233 3.90 5.49 -6.11
CA SER A 233 4.62 6.78 -6.12
C SER A 233 5.19 7.21 -7.48
N ARG A 234 4.72 6.61 -8.59
CA ARG A 234 5.22 6.91 -9.95
C ARG A 234 5.00 8.40 -10.28
N GLY A 235 6.05 9.04 -10.79
CA GLY A 235 6.02 10.48 -11.09
C GLY A 235 6.09 11.35 -9.83
N ARG A 236 6.66 10.84 -8.72
CA ARG A 236 6.92 11.57 -7.46
C ARG A 236 8.33 11.27 -6.97
N ALA A 237 8.85 12.15 -6.11
CA ALA A 237 10.18 12.03 -5.49
C ALA A 237 11.27 11.64 -6.51
N PHE A 238 11.95 10.51 -6.29
CA PHE A 238 13.05 10.05 -7.15
C PHE A 238 12.59 9.35 -8.44
N ARG A 239 11.28 9.27 -8.73
CA ARG A 239 10.67 8.53 -9.86
C ARG A 239 10.26 9.46 -11.00
N MET A 240 11.21 10.28 -11.45
CA MET A 240 10.98 11.40 -12.38
C MET A 240 11.78 11.27 -13.69
N SER A 241 12.20 10.06 -14.08
CA SER A 241 12.87 9.87 -15.36
C SER A 241 11.95 10.29 -16.51
N VAL A 242 12.44 11.20 -17.34
CA VAL A 242 11.68 11.76 -18.46
C VAL A 242 11.59 10.82 -19.67
N SER A 243 12.34 9.71 -19.67
CA SER A 243 12.45 8.81 -20.82
C SER A 243 12.44 7.32 -20.48
N ASN A 244 12.47 6.94 -19.20
CA ASN A 244 12.51 5.54 -18.80
C ASN A 244 11.34 5.22 -17.86
N PHE A 245 10.37 4.46 -18.37
CA PHE A 245 9.21 4.02 -17.60
C PHE A 245 9.61 3.07 -16.48
N CYS A 246 10.46 2.08 -16.73
CA CYS A 246 10.87 1.08 -15.72
C CYS A 246 11.55 1.74 -14.52
N TYR A 247 12.39 2.76 -14.73
CA TYR A 247 12.97 3.53 -13.64
C TYR A 247 11.88 4.19 -12.75
N ASN A 248 10.79 4.65 -13.36
CA ASN A 248 9.68 5.24 -12.61
C ASN A 248 8.73 4.19 -12.01
N HIS A 249 8.71 2.97 -12.56
CA HIS A 249 7.84 1.87 -12.15
C HIS A 249 8.46 1.03 -11.03
N ILE A 250 9.64 0.45 -11.22
CA ILE A 250 10.21 -0.56 -10.30
C ILE A 250 10.21 -0.06 -8.84
N GLY A 251 9.47 -0.74 -7.97
CA GLY A 251 9.35 -0.43 -6.53
C GLY A 251 8.45 0.76 -6.18
N HIS A 252 7.68 1.31 -7.12
CA HIS A 252 6.87 2.50 -6.86
C HIS A 252 5.71 2.28 -5.90
N PHE A 253 5.08 1.11 -5.93
CA PHE A 253 4.12 0.68 -4.92
C PHE A 253 4.82 0.42 -3.59
N ALA A 254 5.91 -0.37 -3.58
CA ALA A 254 6.71 -0.60 -2.38
C ALA A 254 7.07 0.70 -1.62
N ALA A 255 7.54 1.73 -2.33
CA ALA A 255 7.91 3.00 -1.70
C ALA A 255 6.71 3.80 -1.13
N ALA A 256 5.54 3.71 -1.76
CA ALA A 256 4.33 4.38 -1.23
C ALA A 256 3.77 3.59 -0.04
N SER A 257 3.73 2.26 -0.16
CA SER A 257 3.30 1.30 0.85
C SER A 257 4.18 1.35 2.11
N GLU A 258 5.51 1.42 1.95
CA GLU A 258 6.47 1.60 3.04
C GLU A 258 6.18 2.88 3.84
N ALA A 259 5.95 4.00 3.14
CA ALA A 259 5.66 5.27 3.77
C ALA A 259 4.37 5.25 4.60
N VAL A 260 3.25 4.73 4.05
CA VAL A 260 1.98 4.66 4.78
C VAL A 260 2.00 3.61 5.89
N CYS A 261 2.60 2.44 5.67
CA CYS A 261 2.76 1.40 6.69
C CYS A 261 3.53 1.95 7.91
N LYS A 262 4.66 2.60 7.66
CA LYS A 262 5.46 3.26 8.71
C LYS A 262 4.69 4.38 9.41
N ALA A 263 3.95 5.19 8.66
CA ALA A 263 3.14 6.27 9.23
C ALA A 263 2.02 5.75 10.14
N LEU A 264 1.36 4.65 9.77
CA LEU A 264 0.34 4.00 10.61
C LEU A 264 0.97 3.41 11.87
N PHE A 265 2.11 2.71 11.73
CA PHE A 265 2.82 2.09 12.85
C PHE A 265 3.31 3.12 13.87
N LEU A 266 4.16 4.07 13.44
CA LEU A 266 4.69 5.14 14.30
C LEU A 266 3.61 6.13 14.75
N GLY A 267 2.51 6.21 14.00
CA GLY A 267 1.31 6.93 14.42
C GLY A 267 0.53 6.26 15.55
N GLY A 268 0.89 5.02 15.95
CA GLY A 268 0.19 4.24 16.97
C GLY A 268 -1.15 3.66 16.53
N VAL A 269 -1.43 3.62 15.23
CA VAL A 269 -2.74 3.19 14.71
C VAL A 269 -3.00 1.72 15.07
N THR A 270 -2.02 0.84 14.89
CA THR A 270 -2.17 -0.59 15.24
C THR A 270 -2.24 -0.83 16.75
N ARG A 271 -1.78 0.11 17.58
CA ARG A 271 -2.00 0.07 19.04
C ARG A 271 -3.46 0.42 19.38
N ARG A 272 -4.04 1.45 18.75
CA ARG A 272 -5.42 1.90 19.00
C ARG A 272 -6.49 1.03 18.33
N PHE A 273 -6.16 0.45 17.18
CA PHE A 273 -7.01 -0.42 16.36
C PHE A 273 -6.36 -1.79 16.19
N SER A 274 -6.02 -2.42 17.32
CA SER A 274 -5.31 -3.71 17.38
C SER A 274 -6.12 -4.91 16.89
N ASP A 275 -7.38 -4.70 16.54
CA ASP A 275 -8.28 -5.68 15.95
C ASP A 275 -8.49 -5.48 14.44
N LEU A 276 -7.93 -4.41 13.85
CA LEU A 276 -8.07 -4.10 12.43
C LEU A 276 -6.84 -4.54 11.64
N ASN A 277 -7.09 -5.21 10.51
CA ASN A 277 -6.04 -5.62 9.57
C ASN A 277 -5.89 -4.58 8.45
N PHE A 278 -4.65 -4.34 7.99
CA PHE A 278 -4.33 -3.45 6.88
C PHE A 278 -3.49 -4.18 5.83
N ALA A 279 -3.79 -3.98 4.54
CA ALA A 279 -3.01 -4.53 3.44
C ALA A 279 -2.38 -3.45 2.56
N PHE A 280 -1.19 -3.73 2.04
CA PHE A 280 -0.46 -2.85 1.12
C PHE A 280 -0.14 -3.61 -0.16
N LEU A 281 -0.71 -3.18 -1.29
CA LEU A 281 -0.82 -3.98 -2.52
C LEU A 281 0.24 -3.62 -3.57
N GLU A 282 0.51 -4.56 -4.50
CA GLU A 282 1.54 -4.50 -5.57
C GLU A 282 2.97 -4.09 -5.11
N GLY A 283 3.26 -4.13 -3.81
CA GLY A 283 4.54 -3.68 -3.26
C GLY A 283 5.59 -4.79 -3.13
N GLY A 284 5.17 -6.05 -3.17
CA GLY A 284 5.97 -7.18 -2.71
C GLY A 284 6.19 -7.16 -1.20
N VAL A 285 6.79 -8.22 -0.65
CA VAL A 285 7.03 -8.33 0.81
C VAL A 285 8.45 -7.90 1.22
N GLY A 286 9.36 -7.75 0.26
CA GLY A 286 10.75 -7.40 0.55
C GLY A 286 10.91 -6.10 1.35
N PHE A 287 10.17 -5.05 1.00
CA PHE A 287 10.21 -3.78 1.75
C PHE A 287 9.67 -3.94 3.17
N ALA A 288 8.68 -4.81 3.38
CA ALA A 288 8.07 -5.04 4.68
C ALA A 288 9.02 -5.75 5.64
N CYS A 289 9.78 -6.73 5.15
CA CYS A 289 10.80 -7.43 5.93
C CYS A 289 11.90 -6.46 6.39
N LEU A 290 12.34 -5.56 5.50
CA LEU A 290 13.31 -4.52 5.82
C LEU A 290 12.75 -3.52 6.84
N LEU A 291 11.55 -2.99 6.58
CA LEU A 291 10.88 -2.04 7.47
C LEU A 291 10.70 -2.63 8.88
N TYR A 292 10.26 -3.88 8.99
CA TYR A 292 10.08 -4.57 10.27
C TYR A 292 11.40 -4.67 11.05
N ALA A 293 12.47 -5.09 10.39
CA ALA A 293 13.79 -5.18 11.01
C ALA A 293 14.34 -3.81 11.40
N ASP A 294 14.16 -2.80 10.55
CA ASP A 294 14.61 -1.44 10.81
C ASP A 294 13.84 -0.81 11.97
N LEU A 295 12.53 -0.98 12.07
CA LEU A 295 11.74 -0.47 13.20
C LEU A 295 12.23 -1.05 14.54
N ILE A 296 12.51 -2.36 14.61
CA ILE A 296 13.05 -2.97 15.83
C ILE A 296 14.46 -2.44 16.14
N GLY A 297 15.33 -2.40 15.13
CA GLY A 297 16.70 -1.91 15.29
C GLY A 297 16.75 -0.46 15.77
N HIS A 298 15.89 0.39 15.22
CA HIS A 298 15.79 1.80 15.60
C HIS A 298 15.10 1.99 16.96
N TRP A 299 14.12 1.17 17.33
CA TRP A 299 13.52 1.21 18.66
C TRP A 299 14.57 1.03 19.76
N HIS A 300 15.54 0.13 19.59
CA HIS A 300 16.63 -0.07 20.55
C HIS A 300 17.53 1.14 20.78
N ILE A 301 17.53 2.12 19.87
CA ILE A 301 18.39 3.32 19.95
C ILE A 301 17.61 4.65 20.04
N ARG A 302 16.28 4.63 19.80
CA ARG A 302 15.43 5.84 19.76
C ARG A 302 14.26 5.84 20.75
N ASN A 303 14.07 4.80 21.55
CA ASN A 303 13.10 4.83 22.66
C ASN A 303 13.58 5.71 23.84
N HIS A 304 12.67 6.10 24.74
CA HIS A 304 12.96 7.00 25.86
C HIS A 304 14.17 6.59 26.72
N LYS A 305 14.39 5.28 26.94
CA LYS A 305 15.55 4.78 27.72
C LYS A 305 16.83 4.92 26.91
N ALA A 306 16.78 4.53 25.64
CA ALA A 306 17.94 4.48 24.75
C ALA A 306 18.47 5.87 24.39
N LEU A 307 17.59 6.89 24.33
CA LEU A 307 17.98 8.27 24.01
C LEU A 307 19.02 8.83 24.97
N SER A 308 19.09 8.34 26.22
CA SER A 308 20.15 8.71 27.16
C SER A 308 21.57 8.48 26.61
N TYR A 309 21.76 7.50 25.72
CA TYR A 309 23.07 7.24 25.10
C TYR A 309 23.49 8.32 24.09
N THR A 310 22.52 9.01 23.50
CA THR A 310 22.73 10.07 22.51
C THR A 310 22.40 11.47 23.04
N ASP A 311 21.96 11.58 24.29
CA ASP A 311 21.69 12.85 24.96
C ASP A 311 23.00 13.62 25.17
N PRO A 312 23.19 14.78 24.53
CA PRO A 312 24.41 15.58 24.68
C PRO A 312 24.68 16.01 26.13
N GLY A 313 23.68 15.99 27.02
CA GLY A 313 23.83 16.26 28.44
C GLY A 313 24.68 15.23 29.18
N ASN A 314 24.82 14.02 28.65
CA ASN A 314 25.61 12.94 29.24
C ASN A 314 27.09 12.95 28.79
N LEU A 315 27.48 13.87 27.92
CA LEU A 315 28.84 13.98 27.42
C LEU A 315 29.80 14.49 28.52
N ASP A 316 30.85 13.72 28.83
CA ASP A 316 31.94 14.18 29.70
C ASP A 316 32.80 15.21 28.96
N VAL A 317 32.43 16.48 29.12
CA VAL A 317 33.08 17.57 28.40
C VAL A 317 34.51 17.80 28.87
N ALA A 318 34.84 17.51 30.14
CA ALA A 318 36.21 17.67 30.64
C ALA A 318 37.13 16.64 29.98
N MET A 319 36.70 15.37 29.94
CA MET A 319 37.45 14.33 29.22
C MET A 319 37.56 14.64 27.73
N LEU A 320 36.50 15.18 27.10
CA LEU A 320 36.56 15.58 25.70
C LEU A 320 37.56 16.72 25.45
N GLU A 321 37.62 17.71 26.35
CA GLU A 321 38.61 18.79 26.30
C GLU A 321 40.04 18.25 26.43
N ASP A 322 40.30 17.34 27.38
CA ASP A 322 41.61 16.70 27.58
C ASP A 322 42.05 15.90 26.32
N LEU A 323 41.13 15.12 25.74
CA LEU A 323 41.39 14.37 24.50
C LEU A 323 41.63 15.30 23.31
N ALA A 324 40.92 16.42 23.22
CA ALA A 324 41.12 17.40 22.16
C ALA A 324 42.48 18.09 22.27
N GLU A 325 42.95 18.39 23.48
CA GLU A 325 44.31 18.90 23.73
C GLU A 325 45.38 17.86 23.38
N GLN A 326 45.17 16.59 23.74
CA GLN A 326 46.14 15.52 23.52
C GLN A 326 46.25 15.10 22.05
N TYR A 327 45.12 15.04 21.32
CA TYR A 327 45.07 14.41 19.99
C TYR A 327 44.55 15.32 18.86
N GLY A 328 43.82 16.40 19.16
CA GLY A 328 43.09 17.19 18.17
C GLY A 328 43.84 18.39 17.57
N GLY A 329 44.95 18.80 18.18
CA GLY A 329 45.66 20.02 17.80
C GLY A 329 44.95 21.31 18.26
N PRO A 330 45.57 22.49 18.05
CA PRO A 330 45.12 23.75 18.66
C PRO A 330 43.74 24.21 18.17
N GLU A 331 43.38 23.94 16.91
CA GLU A 331 42.08 24.34 16.35
C GLU A 331 40.93 23.52 16.94
N MET A 332 41.09 22.19 17.05
CA MET A 332 40.07 21.31 17.66
C MET A 332 39.90 21.62 19.15
N ALA A 333 41.01 21.76 19.88
CA ALA A 333 40.98 22.08 21.31
C ALA A 333 40.26 23.41 21.58
N ALA A 334 40.49 24.44 20.76
CA ALA A 334 39.77 25.69 20.86
C ALA A 334 38.27 25.52 20.56
N ALA A 335 37.91 24.79 19.50
CA ALA A 335 36.52 24.57 19.10
C ALA A 335 35.71 23.78 20.15
N VAL A 336 36.29 22.75 20.77
CA VAL A 336 35.65 21.96 21.84
C VAL A 336 35.39 22.85 23.06
N LYS A 337 36.36 23.68 23.46
CA LYS A 337 36.19 24.64 24.58
C LYS A 337 35.07 25.65 24.34
N GLU A 338 34.83 26.04 23.09
CA GLU A 338 33.74 26.96 22.75
C GLU A 338 32.34 26.33 22.85
N ARG A 339 32.23 24.99 22.82
CA ARG A 339 30.97 24.22 22.93
C ARG A 339 29.88 24.73 21.97
N LYS A 340 30.27 25.06 20.74
CA LYS A 340 29.37 25.62 19.72
C LYS A 340 28.71 24.57 18.83
N SER A 341 29.15 23.31 18.88
CA SER A 341 28.58 22.22 18.09
C SER A 341 27.26 21.71 18.68
N ILE A 342 26.36 21.26 17.80
CA ILE A 342 25.08 20.65 18.18
C ILE A 342 25.27 19.42 19.07
N SER A 343 26.36 18.66 18.87
CA SER A 343 26.68 17.47 19.66
C SER A 343 27.30 17.77 21.03
N THR A 344 27.57 19.04 21.34
CA THR A 344 28.17 19.49 22.61
C THR A 344 27.24 20.42 23.41
N ARG A 345 26.02 20.63 22.91
CA ARG A 345 24.98 21.46 23.52
C ARG A 345 23.80 20.58 23.86
N ASN A 346 23.12 20.90 24.96
CA ASN A 346 21.86 20.28 25.34
C ASN A 346 20.86 21.37 25.73
N ASP A 347 20.30 22.02 24.71
CA ASP A 347 19.29 23.07 24.86
C ASP A 347 18.15 22.88 23.84
N GLU A 348 17.08 23.68 23.92
CA GLU A 348 15.90 23.55 23.05
C GLU A 348 16.22 23.53 21.54
N ARG A 349 17.35 24.11 21.12
CA ARG A 349 17.77 24.14 19.71
C ARG A 349 18.30 22.79 19.23
N THR A 350 18.62 21.88 20.14
CA THR A 350 19.16 20.55 19.83
C THR A 350 18.08 19.52 19.58
N ILE A 351 16.84 19.83 20.00
CA ILE A 351 15.66 18.96 19.86
C ILE A 351 14.58 19.55 18.94
N GLY A 352 14.82 20.74 18.38
CA GLY A 352 13.92 21.35 17.38
C GLY A 352 12.52 21.69 17.92
N GLY A 353 12.36 21.86 19.23
CA GLY A 353 11.06 22.13 19.86
C GLY A 353 10.14 20.91 20.02
N ILE A 354 10.64 19.70 19.75
CA ILE A 354 9.91 18.46 19.99
C ILE A 354 9.77 18.24 21.51
N GLN A 355 8.55 18.02 21.99
CA GLN A 355 8.29 17.79 23.42
C GLN A 355 8.48 16.33 23.84
N GLU A 356 8.03 15.40 23.01
CA GLU A 356 8.18 13.96 23.21
C GLU A 356 9.26 13.45 22.26
N LEU A 357 10.43 13.10 22.81
CA LEU A 357 11.60 12.70 22.03
C LEU A 357 11.62 11.20 21.72
N ASP A 358 10.80 10.40 22.42
CA ASP A 358 10.63 8.98 22.09
C ASP A 358 9.87 8.86 20.77
N ASP A 359 10.61 8.53 19.70
CA ASP A 359 10.08 8.37 18.34
C ASP A 359 8.98 7.27 18.28
N TYR A 360 8.91 6.38 19.27
CA TYR A 360 7.96 5.26 19.37
C TYR A 360 6.89 5.47 20.45
N SER A 361 6.84 6.65 21.07
CA SER A 361 5.90 6.97 22.16
C SER A 361 4.45 6.56 21.86
N ARG A 362 3.95 6.82 20.64
CA ARG A 362 2.58 6.47 20.22
C ARG A 362 2.34 4.98 20.03
N CYS A 363 3.39 4.19 19.84
CA CYS A 363 3.30 2.73 19.75
C CYS A 363 3.16 2.09 21.14
N GLU A 364 3.62 2.77 22.19
CA GLU A 364 3.58 2.28 23.58
C GLU A 364 4.25 0.91 23.73
N ILE A 365 5.43 0.73 23.12
CA ILE A 365 6.17 -0.55 23.13
C ILE A 365 6.88 -0.70 24.48
N GLU A 366 6.53 -1.73 25.24
CA GLU A 366 7.13 -2.06 26.53
C GLU A 366 8.28 -3.06 26.37
N GLU A 367 8.12 -4.01 25.46
CA GLU A 367 9.12 -5.02 25.14
C GLU A 367 9.20 -5.33 23.64
N VAL A 368 10.33 -5.91 23.21
CA VAL A 368 10.55 -6.21 21.78
C VAL A 368 9.48 -7.15 21.20
N GLY A 369 8.85 -7.98 22.04
CA GLY A 369 7.76 -8.88 21.66
C GLY A 369 6.54 -8.16 21.08
N ASP A 370 6.26 -6.93 21.52
CA ASP A 370 5.08 -6.15 21.10
C ASP A 370 5.05 -5.89 19.58
N PHE A 371 6.20 -5.95 18.92
CA PHE A 371 6.29 -5.82 17.45
C PHE A 371 5.54 -6.93 16.71
N ILE A 372 5.37 -8.12 17.31
CA ILE A 372 4.54 -9.17 16.72
C ILE A 372 3.09 -8.69 16.64
N ASP A 373 2.53 -8.28 17.77
CA ASP A 373 1.12 -7.87 17.88
C ASP A 373 0.84 -6.58 17.09
N LEU A 374 1.77 -5.63 17.09
CA LEU A 374 1.60 -4.31 16.48
C LEU A 374 1.92 -4.25 14.99
N PHE A 375 2.74 -5.17 14.47
CA PHE A 375 3.15 -5.17 13.06
C PHE A 375 2.75 -6.47 12.36
N VAL A 376 3.29 -7.61 12.83
CA VAL A 376 3.16 -8.90 12.15
C VAL A 376 1.70 -9.35 12.10
N ASP A 377 0.96 -9.16 13.18
CA ASP A 377 -0.42 -9.60 13.27
C ASP A 377 -1.40 -8.73 12.46
N ARG A 378 -1.07 -7.45 12.23
CA ARG A 378 -2.00 -6.47 11.64
C ARG A 378 -1.70 -6.11 10.20
N PHE A 379 -0.48 -6.30 9.72
CA PHE A 379 -0.08 -5.89 8.38
C PHE A 379 0.10 -7.07 7.42
N TYR A 380 -0.49 -6.91 6.24
CA TYR A 380 -0.47 -7.85 5.14
C TYR A 380 0.09 -7.17 3.88
N PHE A 381 0.79 -7.93 3.04
CA PHE A 381 1.56 -7.36 1.92
C PHE A 381 1.23 -8.12 0.62
N GLY A 382 0.65 -7.41 -0.35
CA GLY A 382 0.32 -7.93 -1.68
C GLY A 382 1.58 -8.19 -2.49
N CYS A 383 1.66 -9.38 -3.05
CA CYS A 383 2.84 -9.93 -3.68
C CYS A 383 2.50 -10.56 -5.01
N GLU A 384 3.15 -10.09 -6.07
CA GLU A 384 3.04 -10.66 -7.42
C GLU A 384 3.57 -12.09 -7.47
N ALA A 385 3.05 -12.87 -8.42
CA ALA A 385 3.34 -14.29 -8.58
C ALA A 385 4.83 -14.60 -8.74
N ASP A 386 5.53 -13.86 -9.59
CA ASP A 386 6.92 -14.12 -9.99
C ASP A 386 7.96 -13.48 -9.05
N ASP A 387 7.53 -12.81 -7.97
CA ASP A 387 8.45 -12.16 -7.03
C ASP A 387 9.16 -13.18 -6.13
N SER A 388 10.43 -13.44 -6.44
CA SER A 388 11.31 -14.27 -5.59
C SER A 388 11.44 -13.77 -4.14
N SER A 389 11.19 -12.48 -3.87
CA SER A 389 11.25 -11.90 -2.53
C SER A 389 10.14 -12.41 -1.61
N ASN A 390 9.09 -13.02 -2.16
CA ASN A 390 7.99 -13.64 -1.40
C ASN A 390 8.51 -14.67 -0.39
N ALA A 391 9.62 -15.36 -0.70
CA ALA A 391 10.26 -16.28 0.22
C ALA A 391 10.80 -15.63 1.50
N TRP A 392 11.09 -14.33 1.49
CA TRP A 392 11.61 -13.60 2.65
C TRP A 392 10.57 -13.50 3.76
N ALA A 393 9.28 -13.48 3.40
CA ALA A 393 8.18 -13.48 4.35
C ALA A 393 8.21 -14.68 5.30
N PHE A 394 8.57 -15.85 4.75
CA PHE A 394 8.58 -17.14 5.44
C PHE A 394 9.94 -17.50 6.05
N ASN A 395 10.97 -16.69 5.82
CA ASN A 395 12.31 -16.93 6.34
C ASN A 395 12.43 -16.50 7.82
N ARG A 396 11.83 -17.30 8.71
CA ARG A 396 11.87 -17.10 10.17
C ARG A 396 13.27 -17.14 10.79
N LYS A 397 14.30 -17.58 10.06
CA LYS A 397 15.69 -17.50 10.54
C LYS A 397 16.27 -16.10 10.36
N ASN A 398 15.79 -15.37 9.36
CA ASN A 398 16.28 -14.04 9.01
C ASN A 398 15.45 -12.94 9.67
N ASN A 399 14.12 -13.09 9.68
CA ASN A 399 13.23 -12.08 10.23
C ASN A 399 13.38 -12.02 11.77
N PRO A 400 13.55 -10.82 12.37
CA PRO A 400 13.64 -10.68 13.82
C PRO A 400 12.48 -11.37 14.56
N LEU A 401 12.76 -11.84 15.78
CA LEU A 401 11.80 -12.58 16.62
C LEU A 401 11.25 -13.87 15.99
N GLY A 402 11.86 -14.35 14.89
CA GLY A 402 11.35 -15.51 14.17
C GLY A 402 10.04 -15.23 13.44
N ALA A 403 9.75 -13.95 13.15
CA ALA A 403 8.49 -13.52 12.58
C ALA A 403 8.27 -14.07 11.17
N GLU A 404 7.01 -14.37 10.89
CA GLU A 404 6.53 -14.62 9.54
C GLU A 404 5.72 -13.43 9.08
N ILE A 405 6.22 -12.70 8.08
CA ILE A 405 5.52 -11.55 7.54
C ILE A 405 4.36 -12.04 6.67
N LYS A 406 3.17 -11.44 6.81
CA LYS A 406 1.96 -11.95 6.16
C LYS A 406 1.89 -11.51 4.70
N ALA A 407 2.38 -12.36 3.79
CA ALA A 407 2.25 -12.16 2.34
C ALA A 407 0.87 -12.59 1.83
N LEU A 408 0.34 -11.86 0.85
CA LEU A 408 -0.90 -12.13 0.12
C LEU A 408 -0.58 -12.36 -1.35
N PHE A 409 -1.00 -13.49 -1.92
CA PHE A 409 -0.86 -13.75 -3.34
C PHE A 409 -1.73 -12.81 -4.17
N GLY A 410 -1.10 -12.00 -5.01
CA GLY A 410 -1.73 -11.14 -6.00
C GLY A 410 -1.31 -11.59 -7.39
N SER A 411 -2.26 -11.82 -8.28
CA SER A 411 -1.94 -12.27 -9.64
C SER A 411 -1.56 -11.12 -10.58
N ASP A 412 -1.97 -9.90 -10.26
CA ASP A 412 -1.90 -8.72 -11.10
C ASP A 412 -2.42 -8.92 -12.55
N ILE A 413 -3.37 -9.86 -12.72
CA ILE A 413 -3.84 -10.24 -14.05
C ILE A 413 -4.37 -9.04 -14.84
N GLY A 414 -3.83 -8.88 -16.05
CA GLY A 414 -4.26 -7.87 -17.01
C GLY A 414 -3.28 -6.71 -17.17
N HIS A 415 -2.27 -6.58 -16.31
CA HIS A 415 -1.14 -5.68 -16.51
C HIS A 415 -0.02 -6.31 -17.35
N PHE A 416 1.02 -5.52 -17.66
CA PHE A 416 1.97 -5.78 -18.75
C PHE A 416 3.08 -6.78 -18.39
N ASP A 417 3.33 -6.94 -17.10
CA ASP A 417 4.13 -7.96 -16.42
C ASP A 417 3.52 -9.35 -16.61
N VAL A 418 2.18 -9.46 -16.58
CA VAL A 418 1.48 -10.73 -16.80
C VAL A 418 1.30 -11.02 -18.31
N GLN A 419 2.20 -11.83 -18.87
CA GLN A 419 2.16 -12.17 -20.30
C GLN A 419 1.15 -13.28 -20.66
N ASP A 420 0.92 -14.21 -19.73
CA ASP A 420 -0.04 -15.31 -19.85
C ASP A 420 -0.74 -15.51 -18.50
N MET A 421 -2.06 -15.29 -18.45
CA MET A 421 -2.81 -15.39 -17.20
C MET A 421 -2.83 -16.82 -16.63
N SER A 422 -2.56 -17.85 -17.44
CA SER A 422 -2.50 -19.24 -16.97
C SER A 422 -1.19 -19.61 -16.28
N GLU A 423 -0.17 -18.75 -16.36
CA GLU A 423 1.13 -19.02 -15.71
C GLU A 423 1.23 -18.41 -14.30
N VAL A 424 0.31 -17.52 -13.89
CA VAL A 424 0.41 -16.82 -12.59
C VAL A 424 0.49 -17.75 -11.37
N LEU A 425 -0.30 -18.84 -11.34
CA LEU A 425 -0.21 -19.81 -10.23
C LEU A 425 1.02 -20.73 -10.36
N PRO A 426 1.34 -21.29 -11.55
CA PRO A 426 2.60 -22.00 -11.78
C PRO A 426 3.85 -21.20 -11.38
N GLU A 427 3.96 -19.95 -11.81
CA GLU A 427 5.09 -19.05 -11.52
C GLU A 427 5.25 -18.83 -10.01
N ALA A 428 4.14 -18.57 -9.29
CA ALA A 428 4.17 -18.47 -7.84
C ALA A 428 4.63 -19.78 -7.16
N TYR A 429 4.27 -20.94 -7.72
CA TYR A 429 4.65 -22.24 -7.19
C TYR A 429 6.12 -22.61 -7.45
N GLU A 430 6.82 -21.92 -8.35
CA GLU A 430 8.26 -22.09 -8.54
C GLU A 430 9.05 -21.85 -7.26
N LEU A 431 8.55 -21.03 -6.32
CA LEU A 431 9.15 -20.86 -4.99
C LEU A 431 9.22 -22.18 -4.20
N VAL A 432 8.23 -23.06 -4.38
CA VAL A 432 8.22 -24.40 -3.79
C VAL A 432 9.14 -25.34 -4.57
N GLU A 433 9.08 -25.31 -5.89
CA GLU A 433 9.90 -26.16 -6.76
C GLU A 433 11.41 -25.88 -6.59
N HIS A 434 11.77 -24.61 -6.37
CA HIS A 434 13.13 -24.16 -6.09
C HIS A 434 13.52 -24.26 -4.61
N GLU A 435 12.68 -24.85 -3.76
CA GLU A 435 12.93 -25.03 -2.31
C GLU A 435 13.15 -23.72 -1.53
N ASN A 436 12.66 -22.59 -2.06
CA ASN A 436 12.73 -21.29 -1.39
C ASN A 436 11.69 -21.20 -0.24
N ILE A 437 10.55 -21.85 -0.41
CA ILE A 437 9.50 -22.00 0.62
C ILE A 437 8.96 -23.43 0.64
N THR A 438 8.30 -23.82 1.73
CA THR A 438 7.64 -25.12 1.83
C THR A 438 6.24 -25.10 1.22
N ARG A 439 5.63 -26.28 0.98
CA ARG A 439 4.22 -26.37 0.57
C ARG A 439 3.25 -25.75 1.59
N ASP A 440 3.59 -25.82 2.89
CA ASP A 440 2.77 -25.21 3.94
C ASP A 440 2.90 -23.69 3.95
N ASP A 441 4.08 -23.14 3.63
CA ASP A 441 4.27 -21.70 3.42
C ASP A 441 3.45 -21.22 2.21
N PHE A 442 3.50 -21.96 1.10
CA PHE A 442 2.71 -21.67 -0.09
C PHE A 442 1.21 -21.69 0.20
N ARG A 443 0.72 -22.68 0.95
CA ARG A 443 -0.69 -22.71 1.40
C ARG A 443 -1.06 -21.47 2.20
N ARG A 444 -0.19 -20.96 3.07
CA ARG A 444 -0.42 -19.71 3.79
C ARG A 444 -0.46 -18.51 2.85
N PHE A 445 0.47 -18.45 1.90
CA PHE A 445 0.57 -17.40 0.90
C PHE A 445 -0.68 -17.25 0.03
N VAL A 446 -1.16 -18.35 -0.58
CA VAL A 446 -2.25 -18.31 -1.57
C VAL A 446 -3.64 -18.55 -0.99
N PHE A 447 -3.75 -18.90 0.30
CA PHE A 447 -5.04 -19.26 0.89
C PHE A 447 -5.23 -18.76 2.32
N GLU A 448 -4.39 -19.18 3.28
CA GLU A 448 -4.69 -18.89 4.69
C GLU A 448 -4.53 -17.42 5.06
N ASN A 449 -3.50 -16.73 4.56
CA ASN A 449 -3.31 -15.30 4.80
C ASN A 449 -4.44 -14.47 4.15
N PRO A 450 -4.84 -14.70 2.89
CA PRO A 450 -6.05 -14.11 2.32
C PRO A 450 -7.30 -14.35 3.20
N VAL A 451 -7.53 -15.59 3.64
CA VAL A 451 -8.69 -15.89 4.49
C VAL A 451 -8.65 -15.13 5.80
N LYS A 452 -7.50 -15.07 6.47
CA LYS A 452 -7.33 -14.36 7.75
C LYS A 452 -7.50 -12.85 7.58
N PHE A 453 -6.89 -12.27 6.54
CA PHE A 453 -6.92 -10.82 6.31
C PHE A 453 -8.34 -10.25 6.29
N TRP A 454 -9.23 -10.84 5.50
CA TRP A 454 -10.63 -10.41 5.42
C TRP A 454 -11.53 -11.07 6.45
N GLY A 455 -11.28 -12.34 6.79
CA GLY A 455 -12.14 -13.14 7.64
C GLY A 455 -12.04 -12.83 9.14
N GLU A 456 -10.89 -12.36 9.62
CA GLU A 456 -10.73 -11.91 11.02
C GLU A 456 -11.51 -10.62 11.27
N THR A 457 -11.49 -9.68 10.31
CA THR A 457 -12.27 -8.43 10.38
C THR A 457 -13.75 -8.69 10.10
N ASN A 458 -14.08 -9.58 9.16
CA ASN A 458 -15.45 -9.92 8.78
C ASN A 458 -15.65 -11.44 8.71
N PRO A 459 -16.16 -12.07 9.78
CA PRO A 459 -16.38 -13.53 9.81
C PRO A 459 -17.29 -14.06 8.70
N ASN A 460 -18.12 -13.20 8.12
CA ASN A 460 -19.07 -13.55 7.05
C ASN A 460 -18.53 -13.21 5.64
N PHE A 461 -17.28 -12.77 5.52
CA PHE A 461 -16.71 -12.30 4.25
C PHE A 461 -16.91 -13.31 3.12
N PHE A 462 -16.54 -14.58 3.37
CA PHE A 462 -16.60 -15.65 2.37
C PHE A 462 -17.96 -16.37 2.28
N GLU A 463 -18.99 -15.96 3.04
CA GLU A 463 -20.30 -16.59 2.93
C GLU A 463 -20.89 -16.44 1.51
N GLY A 464 -21.51 -17.52 1.02
CA GLY A 464 -22.03 -17.59 -0.35
C GLY A 464 -20.99 -17.86 -1.44
N THR A 465 -19.69 -17.86 -1.11
CA THR A 465 -18.61 -18.08 -2.09
C THR A 465 -18.24 -19.56 -2.23
N ARG A 466 -17.54 -19.91 -3.31
CA ARG A 466 -16.99 -21.25 -3.55
C ARG A 466 -16.01 -21.70 -2.46
N VAL A 467 -15.33 -20.76 -1.80
CA VAL A 467 -14.33 -21.04 -0.76
C VAL A 467 -14.89 -21.02 0.67
N ALA A 468 -16.18 -20.73 0.85
CA ALA A 468 -16.84 -20.54 2.16
C ALA A 468 -16.60 -21.67 3.17
N LYS A 469 -16.62 -22.93 2.73
CA LYS A 469 -16.41 -24.08 3.62
C LYS A 469 -14.98 -24.16 4.11
N SER A 470 -14.01 -24.00 3.21
CA SER A 470 -12.59 -24.06 3.53
C SER A 470 -12.16 -22.85 4.35
N ALA A 471 -12.64 -21.64 4.01
CA ALA A 471 -12.35 -20.42 4.75
C ALA A 471 -12.80 -20.53 6.23
N ARG A 472 -14.01 -21.04 6.47
CA ARG A 472 -14.50 -21.30 7.84
C ARG A 472 -13.61 -22.24 8.65
N SER A 473 -12.94 -23.21 8.01
CA SER A 473 -12.03 -24.10 8.74
C SER A 473 -10.75 -23.41 9.22
N ILE A 474 -10.34 -22.31 8.58
CA ILE A 474 -9.19 -21.50 8.98
C ILE A 474 -9.56 -20.55 10.12
N LEU A 475 -10.76 -19.95 10.09
CA LEU A 475 -11.18 -18.92 11.06
C LEU A 475 -11.70 -19.46 12.40
N VAL A 476 -11.96 -20.78 12.50
CA VAL A 476 -12.46 -21.44 13.73
C VAL A 476 -11.32 -22.05 14.56
N CYS A 477 -10.09 -22.06 14.03
CA CYS A 477 -8.87 -22.40 14.75
C CYS A 477 -8.23 -21.14 15.30
#